data_AF-A0A0F9CK71-F1
#
_entry.id   AF-A0A0F9CK71-F1
#
_cell.length_a   1.000
_cell.length_b   1.000
_cell.length_c   1.000
_cell.angle_alpha   90.00
_cell.angle_beta   90.00
_cell.angle_gamma   90.00
#
_symmetry.space_group_name_H-M   'P 1'
#
loop_
_entity.id
_entity.type
_entity.pdbx_description
1 polymer ?
#
loop_
_entity_poly.entity_id
_entity_poly.type
_entity_poly.pdbx_seq_one_letter_code
_entity_poly.pdbx_strand_id
1 'polypeptide(L)'
;MFHFMAGYTSKLSGTERGIKEPKAVFSECFAAPFMPRPAAIYAKMLGEKIKEHKTVVYLINTGWSGGPYGVGKRIEIKYSRTMVTAALTGSLDIVKYRHDDLFNLDIPVECPDVPLEILDPKNTWIDKDSYDLSAKKLTQ
;
A
#
# COMPACT_ATOMS: atom_id res chain seq x y z
N MET A 1 12.79 1.73 -3.88
CA MET A 1 13.16 0.60 -2.99
C MET A 1 12.68 0.73 -1.55
N PHE A 2 12.51 1.95 -1.02
CA PHE A 2 12.08 2.20 0.36
C PHE A 2 10.92 1.31 0.86
N HIS A 3 9.76 1.32 0.18
CA HIS A 3 8.58 0.56 0.63
C HIS A 3 8.79 -0.96 0.68
N PHE A 4 9.64 -1.53 -0.18
CA PHE A 4 9.97 -2.95 -0.14
C PHE A 4 10.83 -3.29 1.08
N MET A 5 11.77 -2.42 1.44
CA MET A 5 12.58 -2.61 2.64
C MET A 5 11.77 -2.39 3.92
N ALA A 6 10.93 -1.36 3.96
CA ALA A 6 10.06 -1.10 5.11
C ALA A 6 9.02 -2.20 5.30
N GLY A 7 8.40 -2.66 4.20
CA GLY A 7 7.44 -3.76 4.20
C GLY A 7 6.25 -3.51 5.15
N TYR A 8 5.75 -2.29 5.17
CA TYR A 8 4.60 -1.92 6.00
C TYR A 8 3.34 -2.67 5.56
N THR A 9 2.74 -3.44 6.46
CA THR A 9 1.55 -4.25 6.23
C THR A 9 0.85 -4.57 7.56
N SER A 10 -0.14 -5.47 7.54
CA SER A 10 -0.78 -5.98 8.75
C SER A 10 -0.62 -7.49 8.88
N LYS A 11 -0.32 -7.96 10.08
CA LYS A 11 -0.52 -9.38 10.44
C LYS A 11 -2.00 -9.63 10.67
N LEU A 12 -2.58 -10.61 9.99
CA LEU A 12 -3.99 -10.93 10.07
C LEU A 12 -4.24 -12.08 11.06
N SER A 13 -5.47 -12.21 11.51
CA SER A 13 -5.87 -13.30 12.41
C SER A 13 -5.55 -14.67 11.79
N GLY A 14 -4.91 -15.54 12.58
CA GLY A 14 -4.60 -16.92 12.16
C GLY A 14 -3.28 -17.12 11.41
N THR A 15 -2.53 -16.06 11.10
CA THR A 15 -1.20 -16.20 10.47
C THR A 15 -0.08 -16.50 11.48
N GLU A 16 -0.24 -16.08 12.74
CA GLU A 16 0.68 -16.36 13.84
C GLU A 16 -0.10 -16.61 15.14
N ARG A 17 0.47 -17.43 16.04
CA ARG A 17 -0.17 -17.77 17.33
C ARG A 17 -0.37 -16.49 18.16
N GLY A 18 -1.60 -16.24 18.57
CA GLY A 18 -1.96 -15.10 19.44
C GLY A 18 -2.43 -13.84 18.71
N ILE A 19 -2.49 -13.83 17.38
CA ILE A 19 -3.05 -12.72 16.61
C ILE A 19 -4.55 -12.96 16.40
N LYS A 20 -5.37 -12.14 17.09
CA LYS A 20 -6.84 -12.17 16.98
C LYS A 20 -7.42 -11.02 16.15
N GLU A 21 -6.71 -9.90 16.10
CA GLU A 21 -7.09 -8.69 15.36
C GLU A 21 -5.92 -8.23 14.48
N PRO A 22 -6.19 -7.51 13.38
CA PRO A 22 -5.14 -6.99 12.51
C PRO A 22 -4.16 -6.10 13.26
N LYS A 23 -2.87 -6.43 13.19
CA LYS A 23 -1.80 -5.61 13.79
C LYS A 23 -0.90 -5.05 12.71
N ALA A 24 -0.78 -3.72 12.66
CA ALA A 24 0.19 -3.07 11.79
C ALA A 24 1.61 -3.51 12.15
N VAL A 25 2.42 -3.79 11.13
CA VAL A 25 3.80 -4.24 11.28
C VAL A 25 4.65 -3.73 10.13
N PHE A 26 5.93 -3.46 10.40
CA PHE A 26 6.96 -3.35 9.39
C PHE A 26 7.64 -4.70 9.27
N SER A 27 7.38 -5.41 8.18
CA SER A 27 7.96 -6.73 7.90
C SER A 27 8.83 -6.61 6.67
N GLU A 28 10.14 -6.46 6.87
CA GLU A 28 11.10 -6.28 5.78
C GLU A 28 10.86 -7.26 4.62
N CYS A 29 10.92 -6.76 3.39
CA CYS A 29 10.63 -7.50 2.17
C CYS A 29 9.20 -8.08 2.10
N PHE A 30 8.27 -7.59 2.93
CA PHE A 30 6.92 -8.12 3.17
C PHE A 30 6.90 -9.56 3.70
N ALA A 31 8.03 -10.09 4.16
CA ALA A 31 8.18 -11.51 4.46
C ALA A 31 9.27 -11.80 5.50
N ALA A 32 9.60 -10.85 6.38
CA ALA A 32 10.73 -10.93 7.32
C ALA A 32 10.92 -12.28 8.04
N PRO A 33 9.87 -12.99 8.52
CA PRO A 33 10.03 -14.31 9.14
C PRO A 33 10.67 -15.39 8.26
N PHE A 34 10.74 -15.18 6.95
CA PHE A 34 11.23 -16.14 5.95
C PHE A 34 12.50 -15.68 5.24
N MET A 35 13.09 -14.53 5.60
CA MET A 35 14.25 -13.96 4.91
C MET A 35 15.56 -14.36 5.63
N PRO A 36 16.34 -15.33 5.11
CA PRO A 36 17.58 -15.78 5.76
C PRO A 36 18.77 -14.80 5.62
N ARG A 37 18.64 -13.74 4.81
CA ARG A 37 19.69 -12.73 4.58
C ARG A 37 19.20 -11.33 4.97
N PRO A 38 20.10 -10.35 5.16
CA PRO A 38 19.69 -8.97 5.35
C PRO A 38 18.81 -8.46 4.20
N ALA A 39 17.77 -7.69 4.53
CA ALA A 39 16.81 -7.14 3.56
C ALA A 39 17.46 -6.38 2.40
N ALA A 40 18.58 -5.69 2.66
CA ALA A 40 19.35 -4.96 1.64
C ALA A 40 19.81 -5.85 0.48
N ILE A 41 20.10 -7.13 0.73
CA ILE A 41 20.48 -8.09 -0.32
C ILE A 41 19.31 -8.33 -1.26
N TYR A 42 18.12 -8.59 -0.71
CA TYR A 42 16.91 -8.81 -1.51
C TYR A 42 16.46 -7.53 -2.23
N ALA A 43 16.57 -6.38 -1.57
CA ALA A 43 16.26 -5.09 -2.18
C ALA A 43 17.18 -4.80 -3.38
N LYS A 44 18.47 -5.14 -3.28
CA LYS A 44 19.41 -5.06 -4.41
C LYS A 44 19.00 -5.99 -5.55
N MET A 45 18.74 -7.27 -5.26
CA MET A 45 18.32 -8.25 -6.27
C MET A 45 17.04 -7.82 -7.00
N LEU A 46 16.02 -7.37 -6.25
CA LEU A 46 14.77 -6.88 -6.83
C LEU A 46 15.01 -5.60 -7.65
N GLY A 47 15.81 -4.66 -7.14
CA GLY A 47 16.15 -3.42 -7.85
C GLY A 47 16.89 -3.67 -9.17
N GLU A 48 17.81 -4.62 -9.22
CA GLU A 48 18.50 -5.05 -10.44
C GLU A 48 17.51 -5.60 -11.47
N LYS A 49 16.57 -6.46 -11.04
CA LYS A 49 15.54 -7.04 -11.93
C LYS A 49 14.55 -6.00 -12.44
N ILE A 50 14.10 -5.09 -11.58
CA ILE A 50 13.23 -3.96 -11.99
C ILE A 50 13.92 -3.13 -13.06
N LYS A 51 15.21 -2.80 -12.88
CA LYS A 51 15.98 -2.01 -13.84
C LYS A 51 16.21 -2.76 -15.16
N GLU A 52 16.58 -4.03 -15.10
CA GLU A 52 16.82 -4.89 -16.26
C GLU A 52 15.56 -5.01 -17.14
N HIS A 53 14.41 -5.22 -16.50
CA HIS A 53 13.15 -5.48 -17.20
C HIS A 53 12.26 -4.24 -17.35
N LYS A 54 12.72 -3.07 -16.92
CA LYS A 54 11.97 -1.80 -16.92
C LYS A 54 10.57 -1.95 -16.27
N THR A 55 10.51 -2.69 -15.16
CA THR A 55 9.26 -3.03 -14.50
C THR A 55 8.67 -1.81 -13.78
N VAL A 56 7.39 -1.54 -14.00
CA VAL A 56 6.63 -0.57 -13.21
C VAL A 56 6.18 -1.21 -11.90
N VAL A 57 6.32 -0.49 -10.78
CA VAL A 57 6.01 -1.00 -9.44
C VAL A 57 4.85 -0.22 -8.85
N TYR A 58 3.86 -0.93 -8.33
CA TYR A 58 2.67 -0.37 -7.71
C TYR A 58 2.57 -0.76 -6.24
N LEU A 59 2.05 0.15 -5.41
CA LEU A 59 1.68 -0.11 -4.02
C LEU A 59 0.16 -0.02 -3.90
N ILE A 60 -0.49 -1.13 -3.51
CA ILE A 60 -1.95 -1.21 -3.41
C ILE A 60 -2.36 -1.47 -1.96
N ASN A 61 -3.16 -0.58 -1.38
CA ASN A 61 -3.80 -0.82 -0.10
C ASN A 61 -4.92 -1.87 -0.26
N THR A 62 -4.80 -3.00 0.44
CA THR A 62 -5.83 -4.07 0.51
C THR A 62 -6.42 -4.22 1.92
N GLY A 63 -6.03 -3.29 2.80
CA GLY A 63 -6.49 -3.16 4.18
C GLY A 63 -7.69 -2.23 4.27
N TRP A 64 -7.60 -1.24 5.16
CA TRP A 64 -8.71 -0.36 5.55
C TRP A 64 -8.50 1.06 5.05
N SER A 65 -9.62 1.76 4.90
CA SER A 65 -9.72 3.20 4.62
C SER A 65 -10.85 3.81 5.45
N GLY A 66 -10.84 5.12 5.66
CA GLY A 66 -11.86 5.84 6.43
C GLY A 66 -11.73 5.71 7.95
N GLY A 67 -10.63 5.15 8.44
CA GLY A 67 -10.35 4.97 9.86
C GLY A 67 -9.55 3.70 10.16
N PRO A 68 -9.13 3.51 11.43
CA PRO A 68 -8.49 2.27 11.88
C PRO A 68 -9.47 1.08 11.89
N TYR A 69 -8.94 -0.13 12.14
CA TYR A 69 -9.77 -1.31 12.35
C TYR A 69 -10.86 -1.06 13.42
N GLY A 70 -12.09 -1.47 13.13
CA GLY A 70 -13.27 -1.23 13.98
C GLY A 70 -14.01 0.09 13.68
N VAL A 71 -13.38 1.04 12.96
CA VAL A 71 -13.99 2.33 12.56
C VAL A 71 -14.05 2.43 11.04
N GLY A 72 -12.91 2.27 10.37
CA GLY A 72 -12.80 2.28 8.93
C GLY A 72 -13.36 1.02 8.28
N LYS A 73 -13.51 1.07 6.97
CA LYS A 73 -13.99 -0.05 6.16
C LYS A 73 -12.83 -0.66 5.37
N ARG A 74 -12.84 -1.99 5.26
CA ARG A 74 -11.91 -2.68 4.38
C ARG A 74 -12.20 -2.30 2.93
N ILE A 75 -11.16 -2.07 2.12
CA ILE A 75 -11.32 -1.79 0.70
C ILE A 75 -12.03 -2.97 0.04
N GLU A 76 -13.11 -2.68 -0.70
CA GLU A 76 -13.86 -3.72 -1.38
C GLU A 76 -12.95 -4.44 -2.39
N ILE A 77 -12.97 -5.79 -2.35
CA ILE A 77 -12.11 -6.61 -3.20
C ILE A 77 -12.30 -6.32 -4.70
N LYS A 78 -13.50 -5.86 -5.11
CA LYS A 78 -13.77 -5.45 -6.48
C LYS A 78 -12.83 -4.31 -6.91
N TYR A 79 -12.63 -3.29 -6.07
CA TYR A 79 -11.76 -2.16 -6.38
C TYR A 79 -10.28 -2.56 -6.40
N SER A 80 -9.83 -3.41 -5.46
CA SER A 80 -8.45 -3.93 -5.51
C SER A 80 -8.19 -4.71 -6.80
N ARG A 81 -9.14 -5.54 -7.23
CA ARG A 81 -9.04 -6.28 -8.49
C ARG A 81 -9.01 -5.33 -9.69
N THR A 82 -9.89 -4.33 -9.72
CA THR A 82 -9.91 -3.31 -10.79
C THR A 82 -8.58 -2.57 -10.88
N MET A 83 -8.00 -2.13 -9.77
CA MET A 83 -6.69 -1.46 -9.77
C MET A 83 -5.56 -2.38 -10.27
N VAL A 84 -5.58 -3.67 -9.90
CA VAL A 84 -4.62 -4.66 -10.43
C VAL A 84 -4.80 -4.84 -11.93
N THR A 85 -6.05 -4.97 -12.41
CA THR A 85 -6.33 -5.05 -13.85
C THR A 85 -5.87 -3.80 -14.59
N ALA A 86 -6.08 -2.60 -14.02
CA ALA A 86 -5.62 -1.35 -14.61
C ALA A 86 -4.08 -1.30 -14.72
N ALA A 87 -3.37 -1.76 -13.70
CA ALA A 87 -1.91 -1.89 -13.73
C ALA A 87 -1.41 -2.92 -14.77
N LEU A 88 -2.10 -4.06 -14.90
CA LEU A 88 -1.72 -5.12 -15.84
C LEU A 88 -2.03 -4.77 -17.31
N THR A 89 -3.06 -3.97 -17.55
CA THR A 89 -3.50 -3.57 -18.90
C THR A 89 -2.81 -2.29 -19.40
N GLY A 90 -2.00 -1.64 -18.57
CA GLY A 90 -1.38 -0.35 -18.88
C GLY A 90 -2.37 0.82 -18.83
N SER A 91 -3.59 0.63 -18.29
CA SER A 91 -4.57 1.70 -18.14
C SER A 91 -4.06 2.84 -17.26
N LEU A 92 -3.16 2.54 -16.33
CA LEU A 92 -2.51 3.52 -15.45
C LEU A 92 -1.32 4.23 -16.10
N ASP A 93 -0.85 3.80 -17.28
CA ASP A 93 0.36 4.37 -17.90
C ASP A 93 0.11 5.76 -18.51
N ILE A 94 -1.16 6.11 -18.74
CA ILE A 94 -1.58 7.33 -19.45
C ILE A 94 -2.36 8.32 -18.56
N VAL A 95 -2.59 7.98 -17.29
CA VAL A 95 -3.33 8.86 -16.38
C VAL A 95 -2.40 9.89 -15.74
N LYS A 96 -2.99 10.96 -15.22
CA LYS A 96 -2.25 11.93 -14.41
C LYS A 96 -2.03 11.39 -13.01
N TYR A 97 -0.93 11.81 -12.41
CA TYR A 97 -0.58 11.49 -11.03
C TYR A 97 -0.49 12.77 -10.22
N ARG A 98 -0.91 12.70 -8.95
CA ARG A 98 -0.57 13.68 -7.93
C ARG A 98 0.55 13.11 -7.05
N HIS A 99 1.51 13.94 -6.71
CA HIS A 99 2.54 13.55 -5.76
C HIS A 99 2.04 13.76 -4.33
N ASP A 100 2.26 12.78 -3.47
CA ASP A 100 2.05 12.86 -2.03
C ASP A 100 3.40 12.99 -1.32
N ASP A 101 3.70 14.18 -0.82
CA ASP A 101 5.00 14.48 -0.20
C ASP A 101 5.22 13.73 1.13
N LEU A 102 4.13 13.39 1.82
CA LEU A 102 4.20 12.78 3.15
C LEU A 102 4.68 11.33 3.08
N PHE A 103 4.15 10.56 2.13
CA PHE A 103 4.53 9.16 1.91
C PHE A 103 5.50 8.99 0.73
N ASN A 104 5.80 10.06 -0.01
CA ASN A 104 6.61 10.06 -1.23
C ASN A 104 6.07 9.07 -2.26
N LEU A 105 4.78 9.22 -2.58
CA LEU A 105 4.03 8.35 -3.49
C LEU A 105 3.38 9.16 -4.62
N ASP A 106 3.48 8.65 -5.84
CA ASP A 106 2.67 9.14 -6.96
C ASP A 106 1.34 8.38 -6.97
N ILE A 107 0.25 9.11 -6.78
CA ILE A 107 -1.11 8.56 -6.69
C ILE A 107 -1.87 8.92 -7.97
N PRO A 108 -2.46 7.94 -8.69
CA PRO A 108 -3.23 8.24 -9.89
C PRO A 108 -4.47 9.06 -9.53
N VAL A 109 -4.74 10.11 -10.31
CA VAL A 109 -5.92 10.95 -10.08
C VAL A 109 -7.22 10.26 -10.50
N GLU A 110 -7.12 9.21 -11.31
CA GLU A 110 -8.24 8.41 -11.77
C GLU A 110 -7.80 6.96 -12.03
N CYS A 111 -8.74 6.04 -11.87
CA CYS A 111 -8.61 4.64 -12.27
C CYS A 111 -10.01 4.20 -12.71
N PRO A 112 -10.21 3.69 -13.93
CA PRO A 112 -11.51 3.26 -14.41
C PRO A 112 -12.21 2.34 -13.40
N ASP A 113 -13.51 2.53 -13.20
CA ASP A 113 -14.36 1.75 -12.29
C ASP A 113 -13.94 1.72 -10.81
N VAL A 114 -13.06 2.64 -10.39
CA VAL A 114 -12.69 2.87 -8.98
C VAL A 114 -13.16 4.27 -8.57
N PRO A 115 -13.99 4.41 -7.51
CA PRO A 115 -14.41 5.70 -7.02
C PRO A 115 -13.21 6.58 -6.62
N LEU A 116 -13.25 7.86 -6.97
CA LEU A 116 -12.19 8.83 -6.67
C LEU A 116 -11.86 8.90 -5.18
N GLU A 117 -12.87 8.76 -4.33
CA GLU A 117 -12.71 8.71 -2.87
C GLU A 117 -11.83 7.57 -2.38
N ILE A 118 -11.70 6.47 -3.13
CA ILE A 118 -10.80 5.35 -2.78
C ILE A 118 -9.35 5.66 -3.17
N LEU A 119 -9.14 6.41 -4.25
CA LEU A 119 -7.81 6.81 -4.73
C LEU A 119 -7.18 7.89 -3.84
N ASP A 120 -8.00 8.74 -3.24
CA ASP A 120 -7.56 9.69 -2.21
C ASP A 120 -8.06 9.26 -0.83
N PRO A 121 -7.20 8.64 0.00
CA PRO A 121 -7.62 8.10 1.28
C PRO A 121 -8.13 9.17 2.25
N LYS A 122 -7.77 10.45 2.08
CA LYS A 122 -8.35 11.53 2.90
C LYS A 122 -9.85 11.65 2.66
N ASN A 123 -10.33 11.27 1.47
CA ASN A 123 -11.73 11.38 1.07
C ASN A 123 -12.66 10.35 1.73
N THR A 124 -12.12 9.23 2.20
CA THR A 124 -12.91 8.22 2.93
C THR A 124 -13.13 8.52 4.40
N TRP A 125 -12.40 9.49 4.98
CA TRP A 125 -12.52 9.86 6.39
C TRP A 125 -13.60 10.93 6.56
N ILE A 126 -14.47 10.71 7.56
CA ILE A 126 -15.49 11.69 7.97
C ILE A 126 -14.80 12.94 8.51
N ASP A 127 -13.83 12.75 9.42
CA ASP A 127 -12.99 13.82 9.94
C ASP A 127 -11.62 13.81 9.23
N LYS A 128 -11.36 14.89 8.50
CA LYS A 128 -10.15 15.08 7.69
C LYS A 128 -8.92 15.35 8.55
N ASP A 129 -9.10 15.94 9.73
CA ASP A 129 -8.01 16.22 10.65
C ASP A 129 -7.54 14.91 11.30
N SER A 130 -8.47 14.00 11.61
CA SER A 130 -8.15 12.64 12.06
C SER A 130 -7.33 11.84 11.04
N TYR A 131 -7.58 12.04 9.73
CA TYR A 131 -6.72 11.47 8.69
C TYR A 131 -5.31 12.06 8.77
N ASP A 132 -5.17 13.39 8.79
CA ASP A 132 -3.87 14.06 8.80
C ASP A 132 -3.04 13.68 10.03
N LEU A 133 -3.67 13.55 11.20
CA LEU A 133 -3.03 13.07 12.44
C LEU A 133 -2.56 11.62 12.31
N SER A 134 -3.41 10.75 11.76
CA SER A 134 -3.07 9.33 11.55
C SER A 134 -1.95 9.14 10.54
N ALA A 135 -1.98 9.91 9.45
CA ALA A 135 -0.96 9.89 8.41
C ALA A 135 0.40 10.35 8.97
N LYS A 136 0.43 11.48 9.69
CA LYS A 136 1.64 11.97 10.37
C LYS A 136 2.19 10.99 11.40
N LYS A 137 1.31 10.29 12.13
CA LYS A 137 1.73 9.25 13.08
C LYS A 137 2.38 8.05 12.40
N LEU A 138 1.92 7.68 11.19
CA LEU A 138 2.48 6.56 10.44
C LEU A 138 3.87 6.85 9.87
N THR A 139 4.19 8.12 9.60
CA THR A 139 5.47 8.54 9.02
C THR A 139 6.57 8.86 10.04
N GLN A 140 6.27 8.78 11.34
CA GLN A 140 7.24 8.95 12.44
C GLN A 140 7.94 7.63 12.76
#